data_AF-A0A925WHF0-F1
#
_entry.id   AF-A0A925WHF0-F1
#
_cell.length_a   1.000
_cell.length_b   1.000
_cell.length_c   1.000
_cell.angle_alpha   90.00
_cell.angle_beta   90.00
_cell.angle_gamma   90.00
#
_symmetry.space_group_name_H-M   'P 1'
#
loop_
_entity.id
_entity.type
_entity.pdbx_description
1 polymer ?
#
loop_
_entity_poly.entity_id
_entity_poly.type
_entity_poly.pdbx_seq_one_letter_code
_entity_poly.pdbx_strand_id
1 'polypeptide(L)'
;ALLEIRELNTRAIVEGRGYAELFQDLDSINDHLEDQDATYALYKSMVQKDRQLASQCYFYAEALLVRKGDYQLCLDMMGGPKRRFDLIRQVYVSQLESHKHTADSYKRMAEMNEKNGITNRYSVPDYSVRMLDMAREHFVSSTRQLIEILVGANRTNDAETIRQEALGLLNDSRIDTAISDAETKLGKAKPAAPASAGTSTNALQTSAAPLDSKTNSVLPAPLVAVPAAPLTEATRRDLNARFTAANGILAFPEKDASMSALARDAAAAGDVDIVGKALGQMTAFTKRDEATRLAARRLATNGHRAEALELARTITAFTVRDAALRELADK
;
A
#
# COMPACT_ATOMS: atom_id res chain seq x y z
N ALA A 1 1.73 -23.96 -12.17
CA ALA A 1 1.32 -23.10 -11.04
C ALA A 1 1.93 -21.69 -11.13
N LEU A 2 3.17 -21.43 -10.65
CA LEU A 2 3.70 -20.05 -10.59
C LEU A 2 3.82 -19.36 -11.97
N LEU A 3 4.28 -20.08 -13.00
CA LEU A 3 4.35 -19.54 -14.37
C LEU A 3 2.97 -19.19 -14.94
N GLU A 4 1.95 -20.01 -14.66
CA GLU A 4 0.57 -19.76 -15.13
C GLU A 4 -0.02 -18.52 -14.45
N ILE A 5 0.22 -18.34 -13.15
CA ILE A 5 -0.20 -17.15 -12.39
C ILE A 5 0.52 -15.91 -12.94
N ARG A 6 1.83 -16.01 -13.18
CA ARG A 6 2.62 -14.93 -13.79
C ARG A 6 2.04 -14.51 -15.13
N GLU A 7 1.77 -15.46 -16.03
CA GLU A 7 1.22 -15.14 -17.35
C GLU A 7 -0.19 -14.53 -17.27
N LEU A 8 -1.04 -15.07 -16.40
CA LEU A 8 -2.39 -14.55 -16.18
C LEU A 8 -2.36 -13.11 -15.65
N ASN A 9 -1.51 -12.84 -14.65
CA ASN A 9 -1.34 -11.51 -14.09
C ASN A 9 -0.74 -10.54 -15.11
N THR A 10 0.27 -10.98 -15.87
CA THR A 10 0.88 -10.18 -16.96
C THR A 10 -0.18 -9.78 -17.97
N ARG A 11 -1.00 -10.74 -18.42
CA ARG A 11 -2.08 -10.50 -19.39
C ARG A 11 -3.13 -9.54 -18.83
N ALA A 12 -3.56 -9.73 -17.59
CA ALA A 12 -4.52 -8.84 -16.95
C ALA A 12 -4.02 -7.39 -16.89
N ILE A 13 -2.74 -7.18 -16.55
CA ILE A 13 -2.12 -5.84 -16.53
C ILE A 13 -2.04 -5.24 -17.94
N VAL A 14 -1.60 -6.03 -18.94
CA VAL A 14 -1.46 -5.55 -20.33
C VAL A 14 -2.81 -5.19 -20.96
N GLU A 15 -3.88 -5.90 -20.58
CA GLU A 15 -5.25 -5.66 -21.05
C GLU A 15 -5.98 -4.53 -20.29
N GLY A 16 -5.30 -3.83 -19.37
CA GLY A 16 -5.89 -2.72 -18.61
C GLY A 16 -6.82 -3.16 -17.47
N ARG A 17 -6.76 -4.43 -17.08
CA ARG A 17 -7.48 -5.01 -15.92
C ARG A 17 -6.58 -5.20 -14.70
N GLY A 18 -5.41 -4.55 -14.72
CA GLY A 18 -4.39 -4.63 -13.69
C GLY A 18 -4.73 -3.81 -12.45
N TYR A 19 -4.18 -4.23 -11.30
CA TYR A 19 -4.19 -3.49 -10.04
C TYR A 19 -2.90 -3.80 -9.27
N ALA A 20 -2.58 -3.01 -8.25
CA ALA A 20 -1.25 -2.99 -7.63
C ALA A 20 -0.82 -4.35 -7.07
N GLU A 21 -1.75 -5.10 -6.50
CA GLU A 21 -1.51 -6.42 -5.92
C GLU A 21 -1.15 -7.46 -7.00
N LEU A 22 -1.72 -7.39 -8.21
CA LEU A 22 -1.29 -8.27 -9.31
C LEU A 22 0.15 -8.00 -9.73
N PHE A 23 0.57 -6.73 -9.70
CA PHE A 23 1.94 -6.36 -9.97
C PHE A 23 2.87 -6.82 -8.86
N GLN A 24 2.47 -6.72 -7.59
CA GLN A 24 3.24 -7.23 -6.45
C GLN A 24 3.44 -8.75 -6.52
N ASP A 25 2.39 -9.51 -6.85
CA ASP A 25 2.48 -10.96 -7.04
C ASP A 25 3.44 -11.28 -8.18
N LEU A 26 3.33 -10.56 -9.30
CA LEU A 26 4.20 -10.74 -10.45
C LEU A 26 5.66 -10.40 -10.16
N ASP A 27 5.92 -9.30 -9.45
CA ASP A 27 7.27 -8.92 -9.01
C ASP A 27 7.86 -10.00 -8.09
N SER A 28 7.09 -10.50 -7.13
CA SER A 28 7.51 -11.57 -6.23
C SER A 28 7.80 -12.89 -6.95
N ILE A 29 6.96 -13.26 -7.93
CA ILE A 29 7.18 -14.45 -8.76
C ILE A 29 8.43 -14.27 -9.62
N ASN A 30 8.60 -13.12 -10.26
CA ASN A 30 9.75 -12.84 -11.10
C ASN A 30 11.05 -12.77 -10.30
N ASP A 31 11.03 -12.24 -9.07
CA ASP A 31 12.20 -12.28 -8.18
C ASP A 31 12.59 -13.72 -7.85
N HIS A 32 11.61 -14.58 -7.54
CA HIS A 32 11.85 -16.00 -7.32
C HIS A 32 12.38 -16.75 -8.56
N LEU A 33 11.96 -16.31 -9.75
CA LEU A 33 12.41 -16.86 -11.04
C LEU A 33 13.68 -16.17 -11.58
N GLU A 34 14.25 -15.22 -10.82
CA GLU A 34 15.39 -14.38 -11.22
C GLU A 34 15.18 -13.61 -12.55
N ASP A 35 13.92 -13.33 -12.90
CA ASP A 35 13.52 -12.67 -14.15
C ASP A 35 13.06 -11.23 -13.92
N GLN A 36 13.92 -10.44 -13.29
CA GLN A 36 13.62 -9.04 -13.00
C GLN A 36 13.57 -8.15 -14.26
N ASP A 37 14.14 -8.60 -15.37
CA ASP A 37 14.06 -7.90 -16.66
C ASP A 37 12.62 -7.90 -17.19
N ALA A 38 11.86 -8.98 -16.97
CA ALA A 38 10.44 -9.01 -17.32
C ALA A 38 9.61 -8.03 -16.46
N THR A 39 9.87 -7.96 -15.15
CA THR A 39 9.21 -6.97 -14.28
C THR A 39 9.52 -5.55 -14.74
N TYR A 40 10.78 -5.27 -15.06
CA TYR A 40 11.22 -3.97 -15.53
C TYR A 40 10.53 -3.58 -16.84
N ALA A 41 10.52 -4.48 -17.83
CA ALA A 41 9.87 -4.25 -19.12
C ALA A 41 8.35 -4.01 -18.96
N LEU A 42 7.68 -4.80 -18.12
CA LEU A 42 6.26 -4.62 -17.82
C LEU A 42 5.99 -3.26 -17.17
N TYR A 43 6.77 -2.89 -16.15
CA TYR A 43 6.62 -1.60 -15.47
C TYR A 43 6.81 -0.43 -16.45
N LYS A 44 7.82 -0.48 -17.33
CA LYS A 44 8.03 0.55 -18.36
C LYS A 44 6.86 0.65 -19.33
N SER A 45 6.26 -0.48 -19.73
CA SER A 45 5.02 -0.48 -20.52
C SER A 45 3.84 0.13 -19.76
N MET A 46 3.69 -0.16 -18.46
CA MET A 46 2.64 0.43 -17.63
C MET A 46 2.80 1.95 -17.54
N VAL A 47 4.02 2.46 -17.33
CA VAL A 47 4.30 3.91 -17.32
C VAL A 47 3.79 4.62 -18.58
N GLN A 48 3.87 3.97 -19.74
CA GLN A 48 3.41 4.52 -21.02
C GLN A 48 1.89 4.41 -21.22
N LYS A 49 1.27 3.31 -20.79
CA LYS A 49 -0.13 2.97 -21.10
C LYS A 49 -1.11 3.34 -19.99
N ASP A 50 -0.70 3.18 -18.74
CA ASP A 50 -1.49 3.44 -17.54
C ASP A 50 -0.59 4.00 -16.42
N ARG A 51 -0.33 5.30 -16.51
CA ARG A 51 0.54 6.01 -15.57
C ARG A 51 -0.03 6.01 -14.14
N GLN A 52 -1.34 5.91 -13.98
CA GLN A 52 -1.96 5.87 -12.66
C GLN A 52 -1.64 4.54 -11.97
N LEU A 53 -1.84 3.42 -12.66
CA LEU A 53 -1.47 2.12 -12.13
C LEU A 53 0.04 2.00 -11.88
N ALA A 54 0.87 2.52 -12.80
CA ALA A 54 2.33 2.54 -12.61
C ALA A 54 2.75 3.34 -11.36
N SER A 55 2.08 4.45 -11.06
CA SER A 55 2.32 5.23 -9.85
C SER A 55 1.93 4.45 -8.58
N GLN A 56 0.82 3.72 -8.59
CA GLN A 56 0.43 2.85 -7.48
C GLN A 56 1.42 1.70 -7.25
N CYS A 57 1.99 1.17 -8.33
CA CYS A 57 2.94 0.06 -8.30
C CYS A 57 4.39 0.51 -8.02
N TYR A 58 4.66 1.82 -7.98
CA TYR A 58 6.02 2.36 -7.93
C TYR A 58 6.86 1.80 -6.78
N PHE A 59 6.29 1.65 -5.58
CA PHE A 59 7.02 1.17 -4.42
C PHE A 59 7.55 -0.27 -4.56
N TYR A 60 6.90 -1.09 -5.39
CA TYR A 60 7.40 -2.44 -5.71
C TYR A 60 8.52 -2.39 -6.75
N ALA A 61 8.44 -1.46 -7.71
CA ALA A 61 9.43 -1.32 -8.78
C ALA A 61 10.67 -0.48 -8.40
N GLU A 62 10.64 0.33 -7.34
CA GLU A 62 11.67 1.32 -7.00
C GLU A 62 13.08 0.72 -6.92
N ALA A 63 13.26 -0.38 -6.18
CA ALA A 63 14.56 -1.04 -6.04
C ALA A 63 15.10 -1.57 -7.38
N LEU A 64 14.22 -2.04 -8.26
CA LEU A 64 14.56 -2.49 -9.60
C LEU A 64 14.98 -1.31 -10.49
N LEU A 65 14.22 -0.22 -10.48
CA LEU A 65 14.54 0.99 -11.24
C LEU A 65 15.88 1.59 -10.83
N VAL A 66 16.16 1.66 -9.52
CA VAL A 66 17.45 2.11 -8.97
C VAL A 66 18.58 1.22 -9.46
N ARG A 67 18.42 -0.11 -9.41
CA ARG A 67 19.43 -1.06 -9.92
C ARG A 67 19.69 -0.90 -11.42
N LYS A 68 18.66 -0.55 -12.20
CA LYS A 68 18.77 -0.28 -13.64
C LYS A 68 19.27 1.13 -13.96
N GLY A 69 19.48 1.98 -12.96
CA GLY A 69 19.94 3.36 -13.14
C GLY A 69 18.86 4.32 -13.66
N ASP A 70 17.59 3.93 -13.60
CA ASP A 70 16.44 4.68 -14.10
C ASP A 70 16.00 5.78 -13.10
N TYR A 71 16.96 6.58 -12.62
CA TYR A 71 16.78 7.55 -11.54
C TYR A 71 15.76 8.64 -11.87
N GLN A 72 15.73 9.11 -13.12
CA GLN A 72 14.74 10.10 -13.54
C GLN A 72 13.31 9.53 -13.48
N LEU A 73 13.12 8.27 -13.86
CA LEU A 73 11.82 7.62 -13.78
C LEU A 73 11.38 7.43 -12.31
N CYS A 74 12.31 7.12 -11.40
CA CYS A 74 12.01 7.12 -9.97
C CYS A 74 11.49 8.48 -9.50
N LEU A 75 12.19 9.57 -9.87
CA LEU A 75 11.80 10.92 -9.49
C LEU A 75 10.40 11.29 -10.01
N ASP A 76 10.10 10.91 -11.26
CA ASP A 76 8.83 11.20 -11.91
C ASP A 76 7.63 10.45 -11.29
N MET A 77 7.86 9.26 -10.72
CA MET A 77 6.80 8.40 -10.15
C MET A 77 6.59 8.60 -8.64
N MET A 78 7.63 9.01 -7.91
CA MET A 78 7.62 9.13 -6.44
C MET A 78 6.71 10.25 -5.91
N GLY A 79 6.36 11.24 -6.73
CA GLY A 79 5.46 12.34 -6.34
C GLY A 79 6.08 13.43 -5.45
N GLY A 80 7.42 13.53 -5.43
CA GLY A 80 8.18 14.60 -4.78
C GLY A 80 9.21 14.09 -3.76
N PRO A 81 10.50 14.51 -3.84
CA PRO A 81 11.55 14.06 -2.93
C PRO A 81 11.28 14.36 -1.45
N LYS A 82 10.85 15.60 -1.17
CA LYS A 82 10.54 16.04 0.20
C LYS A 82 9.38 15.23 0.79
N ARG A 83 8.32 15.01 0.02
CA ARG A 83 7.18 14.18 0.44
C ARG A 83 7.60 12.75 0.75
N ARG A 84 8.48 12.16 -0.07
CA ARG A 84 9.03 10.82 0.20
C ARG A 84 9.82 10.80 1.50
N PHE A 85 10.68 11.79 1.72
CA PHE A 85 11.44 11.88 2.96
C PHE A 85 10.54 12.08 4.18
N ASP A 86 9.49 12.90 4.09
CA ASP A 86 8.53 13.09 5.18
C ASP A 86 7.83 11.78 5.57
N LEU A 87 7.52 10.92 4.60
CA LEU A 87 6.99 9.57 4.88
C LEU A 87 8.02 8.69 5.60
N ILE A 88 9.27 8.68 5.15
CA ILE A 88 10.37 7.93 5.80
C ILE A 88 10.55 8.40 7.25
N ARG A 89 10.58 9.73 7.45
CA ARG A 89 10.67 10.37 8.77
C ARG A 89 9.50 10.00 9.67
N GLN A 90 8.27 10.05 9.16
CA GLN A 90 7.07 9.74 9.93
C GLN A 90 7.08 8.29 10.42
N VAL A 91 7.44 7.34 9.54
CA VAL A 91 7.57 5.92 9.92
C VAL A 91 8.63 5.75 11.01
N TYR A 92 9.79 6.37 10.88
CA TYR A 92 10.85 6.29 11.87
C TYR A 92 10.43 6.86 13.23
N VAL A 93 9.82 8.04 13.27
CA VAL A 93 9.34 8.66 14.50
C VAL A 93 8.29 7.79 15.19
N SER A 94 7.33 7.25 14.43
CA SER A 94 6.30 6.35 14.98
C SER A 94 6.90 5.08 15.58
N GLN A 95 7.93 4.51 14.93
CA GLN A 95 8.62 3.33 15.44
C GLN A 95 9.44 3.65 16.70
N LEU A 96 10.05 4.84 16.81
CA LEU A 96 10.72 5.28 18.04
C LEU A 96 9.74 5.42 19.21
N GLU A 97 8.54 5.96 18.96
CA GLU A 97 7.49 6.07 19.98
C GLU A 97 6.98 4.69 20.42
N SER A 98 6.71 3.80 19.46
CA SER A 98 6.32 2.41 19.73
C SER A 98 7.38 1.67 20.55
N HIS A 99 8.66 1.87 20.22
CA HIS A 99 9.79 1.34 20.99
C HIS A 99 9.78 1.84 22.44
N LYS A 100 9.66 3.16 22.65
CA LYS A 100 9.63 3.75 24.00
C LYS A 100 8.51 3.16 24.84
N HIS A 101 7.30 3.09 24.30
CA HIS A 101 6.16 2.52 25.00
C HIS A 101 6.39 1.05 25.39
N THR A 102 6.98 0.27 24.48
CA THR A 102 7.30 -1.14 24.70
C THR A 102 8.38 -1.32 25.77
N ALA A 103 9.47 -0.55 25.70
CA ALA A 103 10.57 -0.58 26.66
C ALA A 103 10.08 -0.19 28.08
N ASP A 104 9.26 0.85 28.19
CA ASP A 104 8.67 1.27 29.46
C ASP A 104 7.76 0.17 30.06
N SER A 105 7.02 -0.55 29.22
CA SER A 105 6.20 -1.68 29.64
C SER A 105 7.06 -2.82 30.21
N TYR A 106 8.15 -3.19 29.52
CA TYR A 106 9.10 -4.20 30.00
C TYR A 106 9.74 -3.78 31.33
N LYS A 107 10.16 -2.51 31.44
CA LYS A 107 10.73 -1.97 32.68
C LYS A 107 9.76 -2.06 33.85
N ARG A 108 8.49 -1.62 33.68
CA ARG A 108 7.46 -1.69 34.72
C ARG A 108 7.16 -3.13 35.14
N MET A 109 7.13 -4.05 34.19
CA MET A 109 6.90 -5.46 34.47
C MET A 109 8.08 -6.05 35.28
N ALA A 110 9.32 -5.72 34.92
CA ALA A 110 10.51 -6.13 35.68
C ALA A 110 10.49 -5.59 37.12
N GLU A 111 10.21 -4.30 37.31
CA GLU A 111 10.09 -3.67 38.63
C GLU A 111 8.97 -4.30 39.49
N MET A 112 7.84 -4.66 38.87
CA MET A 112 6.73 -5.32 39.57
C MET A 112 7.08 -6.76 39.98
N ASN A 113 7.76 -7.50 39.10
CA ASN A 113 8.22 -8.86 39.40
C ASN A 113 9.22 -8.86 40.56
N GLU A 114 10.16 -7.90 40.57
CA GLU A 114 11.12 -7.72 41.65
C GLU A 114 10.43 -7.42 42.99
N LYS A 115 9.50 -6.45 43.02
CA LYS A 115 8.72 -6.11 44.23
C LYS A 115 7.92 -7.28 44.79
N ASN A 116 7.42 -8.15 43.91
CA ASN A 116 6.59 -9.29 44.31
C ASN A 116 7.42 -10.56 44.60
N GLY A 117 8.77 -10.48 44.57
CA GLY A 117 9.64 -11.63 44.80
C GLY A 117 9.53 -12.73 43.73
N ILE A 118 9.00 -12.40 42.55
CA ILE A 118 8.81 -13.34 41.44
C ILE A 118 10.11 -13.41 40.64
N THR A 119 11.06 -14.21 41.11
CA THR A 119 12.40 -14.34 40.49
C THR A 119 12.54 -15.53 39.53
N ASN A 120 11.63 -16.50 39.59
CA ASN A 120 11.71 -17.78 38.86
C ASN A 120 10.66 -17.95 37.73
N ARG A 121 9.98 -16.86 37.32
CA ARG A 121 8.98 -16.94 36.24
C ARG A 121 9.64 -16.63 34.89
N TYR A 122 9.28 -17.40 33.86
CA TYR A 122 9.70 -17.12 32.49
C TYR A 122 9.39 -15.66 32.12
N SER A 123 10.43 -14.88 31.86
CA SER A 123 10.31 -13.50 31.37
C SER A 123 10.36 -13.52 29.86
N VAL A 124 9.41 -12.85 29.22
CA VAL A 124 9.43 -12.64 27.76
C VAL A 124 10.71 -11.85 27.44
N PRO A 125 11.50 -12.26 26.42
CA PRO A 125 12.69 -11.52 26.02
C PRO A 125 12.34 -10.07 25.65
N ASP A 126 13.18 -9.13 26.05
CA ASP A 126 13.01 -7.73 25.66
C ASP A 126 13.35 -7.55 24.17
N TYR A 127 12.31 -7.54 23.35
CA TYR A 127 12.43 -7.32 21.91
C TYR A 127 12.48 -5.84 21.53
N SER A 128 12.36 -4.89 22.48
CA SER A 128 12.30 -3.47 22.17
C SER A 128 13.61 -3.01 21.51
N VAL A 129 14.75 -3.47 22.01
CA VAL A 129 16.08 -3.13 21.45
C VAL A 129 16.16 -3.54 19.98
N ARG A 130 15.71 -4.75 19.64
CA ARG A 130 15.69 -5.23 18.25
C ARG A 130 14.77 -4.37 17.37
N MET A 131 13.61 -3.94 17.89
CA MET A 131 12.72 -3.05 17.15
C MET A 131 13.36 -1.70 16.87
N LEU A 132 14.12 -1.15 17.83
CA LEU A 132 14.86 0.09 17.64
C LEU A 132 15.95 -0.05 16.55
N ASP A 133 16.69 -1.15 16.55
CA ASP A 133 17.72 -1.40 15.55
C ASP A 133 17.13 -1.54 14.14
N MET A 134 16.02 -2.26 14.00
CA MET A 134 15.31 -2.38 12.71
C MET A 134 14.79 -1.01 12.23
N ALA A 135 14.28 -0.17 13.13
CA ALA A 135 13.79 1.16 12.80
C ALA A 135 14.92 2.07 12.29
N ARG A 136 16.07 2.05 12.97
CA ARG A 136 17.27 2.78 12.56
C ARG A 136 17.78 2.30 11.20
N GLU A 137 17.87 0.99 11.02
CA GLU A 137 18.37 0.42 9.76
C GLU A 137 17.46 0.80 8.59
N HIS A 138 16.14 0.65 8.75
CA HIS A 138 15.17 1.02 7.72
C HIS A 138 15.22 2.53 7.39
N PHE A 139 15.37 3.39 8.42
CA PHE A 139 15.51 4.83 8.21
C PHE A 139 16.76 5.16 7.40
N VAL A 140 17.91 4.57 7.76
CA VAL A 140 19.17 4.80 7.06
C VAL A 140 19.12 4.26 5.63
N SER A 141 18.66 3.02 5.44
CA SER A 141 18.60 2.40 4.11
C SER A 141 17.69 3.18 3.16
N SER A 142 16.49 3.55 3.61
CA SER A 142 15.51 4.30 2.81
C SER A 142 16.00 5.70 2.47
N THR A 143 16.64 6.38 3.43
CA THR A 143 17.19 7.73 3.22
C THR A 143 18.35 7.69 2.22
N ARG A 144 19.25 6.71 2.32
CA ARG A 144 20.37 6.55 1.38
C ARG A 144 19.89 6.26 -0.03
N GLN A 145 18.88 5.40 -0.19
CA GLN A 145 18.30 5.12 -1.51
C GLN A 145 17.65 6.37 -2.12
N LEU A 146 16.92 7.15 -1.33
CA LEU A 146 16.36 8.42 -1.78
C LEU A 146 17.46 9.40 -2.22
N ILE A 147 18.53 9.54 -1.44
CA ILE A 147 19.69 10.36 -1.81
C ILE A 147 20.32 9.86 -3.11
N GLU A 148 20.49 8.54 -3.28
CA GLU A 148 21.03 7.96 -4.52
C GLU A 148 20.15 8.32 -5.74
N ILE A 149 18.83 8.20 -5.61
CA ILE A 149 17.89 8.59 -6.67
C ILE A 149 18.06 10.07 -7.04
N LEU A 150 18.20 10.94 -6.04
CA LEU A 150 18.33 12.38 -6.28
C LEU A 150 19.67 12.72 -6.94
N VAL A 151 20.78 12.15 -6.48
CA VAL A 151 22.09 12.34 -7.10
C VAL A 151 22.07 11.81 -8.54
N GLY A 152 21.53 10.60 -8.76
CA GLY A 152 21.41 10.00 -10.10
C GLY A 152 20.51 10.78 -11.06
N ALA A 153 19.54 11.53 -10.55
CA ALA A 153 18.67 12.42 -11.31
C ALA A 153 19.19 13.88 -11.38
N ASN A 154 20.45 14.14 -10.98
CA ASN A 154 21.06 15.48 -10.94
C ASN A 154 20.33 16.50 -10.05
N ARG A 155 19.69 16.03 -8.97
CA ARG A 155 19.00 16.82 -7.93
C ARG A 155 19.82 16.91 -6.65
N THR A 156 21.10 17.22 -6.76
CA THR A 156 22.06 17.22 -5.63
C THR A 156 21.68 18.18 -4.51
N ASN A 157 21.07 19.34 -4.81
CA ASN A 157 20.61 20.30 -3.79
C ASN A 157 19.49 19.73 -2.91
N ASP A 158 18.55 18.99 -3.51
CA ASP A 158 17.49 18.30 -2.78
C ASP A 158 18.09 17.18 -1.90
N ALA A 159 19.06 16.44 -2.46
CA ALA A 159 19.77 15.38 -1.74
C ALA A 159 20.50 15.91 -0.50
N GLU A 160 21.19 17.05 -0.64
CA GLU A 160 21.89 17.73 0.44
C GLU A 160 20.94 18.18 1.55
N THR A 161 19.81 18.78 1.16
CA THR A 161 18.77 19.21 2.11
C THR A 161 18.24 18.03 2.91
N ILE A 162 17.88 16.93 2.22
CA ILE A 162 17.37 15.71 2.86
C ILE A 162 18.43 15.08 3.77
N ARG A 163 19.69 15.04 3.34
CA ARG A 163 20.81 14.54 4.16
C ARG A 163 20.93 15.32 5.47
N GLN A 164 20.94 16.66 5.40
CA GLN A 164 21.06 17.51 6.59
C GLN A 164 19.89 17.30 7.56
N GLU A 165 18.66 17.25 7.04
CA GLU A 165 17.49 16.97 7.87
C GLU A 165 17.54 15.58 8.51
N ALA A 166 18.00 14.56 7.76
CA ALA A 166 18.12 13.19 8.27
C ALA A 166 19.19 13.07 9.37
N LEU A 167 20.34 13.72 9.20
CA LEU A 167 21.39 13.79 10.22
C LEU A 167 20.92 14.50 11.50
N GLY A 168 20.00 15.46 11.38
CA GLY A 168 19.33 16.09 12.52
C GLY A 168 18.45 15.13 13.33
N LEU A 169 17.99 14.02 12.74
CA LEU A 169 17.17 13.01 13.40
C LEU A 169 17.98 11.81 13.90
N LEU A 170 18.99 11.40 13.13
CA LEU A 170 19.87 10.29 13.44
C LEU A 170 21.27 10.59 12.89
N ASN A 171 22.21 10.83 13.80
CA ASN A 171 23.61 10.99 13.44
C ASN A 171 24.22 9.61 13.10
N ASP A 172 24.18 9.25 11.81
CA ASP A 172 24.72 8.00 11.27
C ASP A 172 25.67 8.32 10.11
N SER A 173 26.89 7.79 10.16
CA SER A 173 27.94 8.07 9.17
C SER A 173 27.54 7.63 7.75
N ARG A 174 26.67 6.63 7.61
CA ARG A 174 26.20 6.14 6.30
C ARG A 174 25.25 7.12 5.63
N ILE A 175 24.58 7.98 6.40
CA ILE A 175 23.78 9.11 5.87
C ILE A 175 24.71 10.24 5.47
N ASP A 176 25.73 10.52 6.28
CA ASP A 176 26.71 11.58 6.02
C ASP A 176 27.44 11.38 4.68
N THR A 177 27.91 10.15 4.43
CA THR A 177 28.62 9.79 3.19
C THR A 177 27.69 9.48 2.01
N ALA A 178 26.36 9.51 2.18
CA ALA A 178 25.42 8.99 1.19
C ALA A 178 25.53 9.65 -0.20
N ILE A 179 25.82 10.96 -0.26
CA ILE A 179 25.99 11.68 -1.52
C ILE A 179 27.26 11.23 -2.23
N SER A 180 28.40 11.24 -1.54
CA SER A 180 29.69 10.80 -2.11
C SER A 180 29.68 9.32 -2.49
N ASP A 181 29.00 8.48 -1.71
CA ASP A 181 28.77 7.06 -2.03
C ASP A 181 28.00 6.92 -3.35
N ALA A 182 26.91 7.70 -3.51
CA ALA A 182 26.10 7.71 -4.73
C ALA A 182 26.90 8.22 -5.94
N GLU A 183 27.63 9.32 -5.82
CA GLU A 183 28.50 9.86 -6.87
C GLU A 183 29.56 8.84 -7.31
N THR A 184 30.19 8.16 -6.35
CA THR A 184 31.18 7.12 -6.61
C THR A 184 30.56 5.93 -7.35
N LYS A 185 29.36 5.50 -6.94
CA LYS A 185 28.62 4.40 -7.58
C LYS A 185 28.27 4.77 -9.02
N LEU A 186 27.78 5.98 -9.26
CA LEU A 186 27.42 6.49 -10.58
C LEU A 186 28.64 6.69 -11.49
N GLY A 187 29.77 7.15 -10.94
CA GLY A 187 31.04 7.28 -11.67
C GLY A 187 31.62 5.94 -12.12
N LYS A 188 31.43 4.87 -11.33
CA LYS A 188 31.82 3.50 -11.70
C LYS A 188 30.87 2.83 -12.70
N ALA A 189 29.61 3.26 -12.75
CA ALA A 189 28.56 2.64 -13.58
C ALA A 189 28.52 3.13 -15.05
N LYS A 190 29.45 3.99 -15.49
CA LYS A 190 29.47 4.47 -16.88
C LYS A 190 30.38 3.64 -17.79
N PRO A 191 29.80 2.74 -18.61
CA PRO A 191 30.25 2.54 -19.99
C PRO A 191 29.12 2.72 -21.04
N ALA A 192 29.49 3.41 -22.13
CA ALA A 192 28.94 3.44 -23.51
C ALA A 192 27.42 3.38 -23.79
N ALA A 193 26.86 4.52 -24.25
CA ALA A 193 25.81 4.53 -25.29
C ALA A 193 26.39 3.99 -26.62
N PRO A 194 25.61 3.55 -27.65
CA PRO A 194 24.25 4.02 -28.01
C PRO A 194 23.28 2.95 -28.57
N ALA A 195 22.04 3.37 -28.87
CA ALA A 195 21.41 3.33 -30.20
C ALA A 195 19.91 2.98 -30.21
N SER A 196 19.19 3.83 -30.92
CA SER A 196 17.80 3.78 -31.35
C SER A 196 17.48 2.68 -32.37
N ALA A 197 16.17 2.44 -32.51
CA ALA A 197 15.43 1.94 -33.68
C ALA A 197 15.33 0.42 -33.88
N GLY A 198 14.08 -0.05 -33.94
CA GLY A 198 13.73 -1.44 -34.25
C GLY A 198 12.22 -1.65 -34.24
N THR A 199 11.53 -1.00 -35.17
CA THR A 199 10.13 -1.29 -35.53
C THR A 199 9.97 -2.77 -35.86
N SER A 200 9.01 -3.45 -35.24
CA SER A 200 8.46 -4.71 -35.77
C SER A 200 6.98 -4.81 -35.44
N THR A 201 6.21 -4.39 -36.43
CA THR A 201 4.83 -4.80 -36.67
C THR A 201 4.75 -6.31 -36.80
N ASN A 202 3.87 -6.97 -36.04
CA ASN A 202 3.24 -8.18 -36.55
C ASN A 202 1.78 -8.22 -36.13
N ALA A 203 0.94 -8.19 -37.17
CA ALA A 203 -0.49 -8.34 -37.12
C ALA A 203 -0.84 -9.83 -36.96
N LEU A 204 -1.87 -10.11 -36.18
CA LEU A 204 -2.68 -11.32 -36.35
C LEU A 204 -4.14 -10.96 -36.14
N GLN A 205 -4.83 -10.95 -37.28
CA GLN A 205 -6.26 -10.81 -37.43
C GLN A 205 -7.00 -12.10 -37.04
N THR A 206 -8.17 -11.88 -36.44
CA THR A 206 -9.45 -12.61 -36.61
C THR A 206 -9.54 -14.10 -36.26
N SER A 207 -10.44 -14.42 -35.33
CA SER A 207 -11.73 -15.04 -35.69
C SER A 207 -12.70 -14.99 -34.51
N ALA A 208 -13.89 -14.47 -34.77
CA ALA A 208 -15.05 -14.49 -33.89
C ALA A 208 -16.13 -15.38 -34.53
N ALA A 209 -16.78 -16.23 -33.75
CA ALA A 209 -18.16 -16.66 -33.97
C ALA A 209 -18.74 -17.40 -32.73
N PRO A 210 -20.07 -17.39 -32.54
CA PRO A 210 -20.71 -17.39 -31.22
C PRO A 210 -21.48 -18.68 -30.92
N LEU A 211 -21.85 -18.88 -29.65
CA LEU A 211 -22.88 -19.84 -29.26
C LEU A 211 -23.79 -19.23 -28.18
N ASP A 212 -25.02 -18.94 -28.61
CA ASP A 212 -26.20 -18.82 -27.77
C ASP A 212 -26.51 -20.15 -27.08
N SER A 213 -27.00 -20.12 -25.84
CA SER A 213 -28.30 -20.71 -25.50
C SER A 213 -28.67 -20.50 -24.03
N LYS A 214 -29.95 -20.14 -23.89
CA LYS A 214 -30.74 -19.96 -22.68
C LYS A 214 -30.91 -21.28 -21.92
N THR A 215 -31.04 -21.22 -20.59
CA THR A 215 -32.25 -21.73 -19.88
C THR A 215 -32.27 -21.35 -18.40
N ASN A 216 -33.47 -20.95 -17.96
CA ASN A 216 -33.91 -20.69 -16.59
C ASN A 216 -33.79 -21.91 -15.67
N SER A 217 -33.67 -21.70 -14.35
CA SER A 217 -34.73 -22.07 -13.39
C SER A 217 -34.40 -21.68 -11.92
N VAL A 218 -35.27 -20.84 -11.36
CA VAL A 218 -35.86 -20.87 -9.99
C VAL A 218 -34.97 -20.59 -8.76
N LEU A 219 -35.21 -19.39 -8.20
CA LEU A 219 -34.93 -18.97 -6.82
C LEU A 219 -36.06 -19.43 -5.87
N PRO A 220 -35.80 -19.63 -4.56
CA PRO A 220 -36.74 -19.33 -3.50
C PRO A 220 -36.57 -17.87 -3.01
N ALA A 221 -37.69 -17.27 -2.58
CA ALA A 221 -37.84 -15.86 -2.27
C ALA A 221 -36.93 -15.34 -1.12
N PRO A 222 -36.39 -14.11 -1.23
CA PRO A 222 -35.76 -13.44 -0.10
C PRO A 222 -36.78 -12.65 0.72
N LEU A 223 -36.52 -12.61 2.03
CA LEU A 223 -37.19 -11.74 2.99
C LEU A 223 -37.21 -10.29 2.48
N VAL A 224 -38.38 -9.67 2.61
CA VAL A 224 -38.67 -8.28 2.25
C VAL A 224 -37.64 -7.35 2.90
N ALA A 225 -36.73 -6.82 2.07
CA ALA A 225 -35.86 -5.72 2.44
C ALA A 225 -36.71 -4.47 2.59
N VAL A 226 -36.71 -3.87 3.79
CA VAL A 226 -37.27 -2.55 4.00
C VAL A 226 -36.43 -1.57 3.18
N PRO A 227 -37.00 -0.82 2.21
CA PRO A 227 -36.23 0.11 1.41
C PRO A 227 -35.63 1.19 2.30
N ALA A 228 -34.31 1.35 2.20
CA ALA A 228 -33.58 2.39 2.92
C ALA A 228 -34.12 3.76 2.51
N ALA A 229 -34.32 4.64 3.50
CA ALA A 229 -34.70 6.02 3.24
C ALA A 229 -33.63 6.70 2.37
N PRO A 230 -34.02 7.49 1.35
CA PRO A 230 -33.08 8.12 0.45
C PRO A 230 -32.12 9.04 1.23
N LEU A 231 -30.83 8.97 0.88
CA LEU A 231 -29.77 9.80 1.47
C LEU A 231 -30.14 11.28 1.36
N THR A 232 -30.44 11.91 2.50
CA THR A 232 -30.78 13.33 2.52
C THR A 232 -29.52 14.20 2.49
N GLU A 233 -29.64 15.39 1.93
CA GLU A 233 -28.53 16.36 1.92
C GLU A 233 -28.09 16.78 3.33
N ALA A 234 -29.01 16.74 4.31
CA ALA A 234 -28.68 16.97 5.71
C ALA A 234 -27.80 15.85 6.28
N THR A 235 -28.14 14.58 5.99
CA THR A 235 -27.34 13.41 6.37
C THR A 235 -25.95 13.45 5.75
N ARG A 236 -25.85 13.78 4.46
CA ARG A 236 -24.55 13.90 3.77
C ARG A 236 -23.69 15.01 4.36
N ARG A 237 -24.28 16.17 4.73
CA ARG A 237 -23.55 17.26 5.40
C ARG A 237 -23.03 16.84 6.78
N ASP A 238 -23.84 16.13 7.57
CA ASP A 238 -23.42 15.59 8.87
C ASP A 238 -22.24 14.61 8.73
N LEU A 239 -22.34 13.65 7.80
CA LEU A 239 -21.27 12.69 7.54
C LEU A 239 -19.96 13.36 7.12
N ASN A 240 -20.01 14.41 6.28
CA ASN A 240 -18.81 15.17 5.89
C ASN A 240 -18.21 15.97 7.06
N ALA A 241 -19.05 16.56 7.92
CA ALA A 241 -18.59 17.24 9.12
C ALA A 241 -17.87 16.26 10.07
N ARG A 242 -18.45 15.07 10.27
CA ARG A 242 -17.85 13.98 11.05
C ARG A 242 -16.55 13.46 10.44
N PHE A 243 -16.49 13.33 9.11
CA PHE A 243 -15.25 12.98 8.40
C PHE A 243 -14.14 13.99 8.68
N THR A 244 -14.44 15.28 8.53
CA THR A 244 -13.49 16.37 8.78
C THR A 244 -12.99 16.36 10.22
N ALA A 245 -13.90 16.19 11.20
CA ALA A 245 -13.53 16.10 12.62
C ALA A 245 -12.67 14.86 12.92
N ALA A 246 -13.07 13.67 12.43
CA ALA A 246 -12.31 12.44 12.61
C ALA A 246 -10.92 12.51 11.96
N ASN A 247 -10.81 13.18 10.82
CA ASN A 247 -9.53 13.31 10.13
C ASN A 247 -8.52 14.20 10.87
N GLY A 248 -9.00 15.11 11.74
CA GLY A 248 -8.17 15.93 12.62
C GLY A 248 -7.65 15.22 13.87
N ILE A 249 -8.09 13.98 14.14
CA ILE A 249 -7.59 13.19 15.28
C ILE A 249 -6.15 12.73 14.99
N LEU A 250 -5.22 13.13 15.85
CA LEU A 250 -3.79 12.81 15.70
C LEU A 250 -3.43 11.41 16.19
N ALA A 251 -4.15 10.90 17.20
CA ALA A 251 -3.91 9.58 17.75
C ALA A 251 -4.53 8.50 16.84
N PHE A 252 -3.68 7.69 16.20
CA PHE A 252 -4.10 6.74 15.16
C PHE A 252 -5.15 5.70 15.63
N PRO A 253 -5.05 5.10 16.83
CA PRO A 253 -6.07 4.14 17.28
C PRO A 253 -7.47 4.76 17.39
N GLU A 254 -7.55 5.99 17.90
CA GLU A 254 -8.78 6.77 18.06
C GLU A 254 -9.32 7.27 16.72
N LYS A 255 -8.41 7.68 15.82
CA LYS A 255 -8.74 8.04 14.43
C LYS A 255 -9.35 6.84 13.71
N ASP A 256 -8.70 5.69 13.76
CA ASP A 256 -9.18 4.45 13.12
C ASP A 256 -10.54 4.01 13.67
N ALA A 257 -10.75 4.10 14.99
CA ALA A 257 -12.04 3.80 15.61
C ALA A 257 -13.15 4.76 15.10
N SER A 258 -12.83 6.05 15.01
CA SER A 258 -13.77 7.07 14.51
C SER A 258 -14.09 6.89 13.03
N MET A 259 -13.08 6.56 12.21
CA MET A 259 -13.24 6.29 10.78
C MET A 259 -14.03 5.00 10.53
N SER A 260 -13.80 3.95 11.31
CA SER A 260 -14.59 2.71 11.25
C SER A 260 -16.07 2.96 11.57
N ALA A 261 -16.35 3.72 12.62
CA ALA A 261 -17.73 4.09 12.99
C ALA A 261 -18.38 4.94 11.90
N LEU A 262 -17.66 5.92 11.33
CA LEU A 262 -18.15 6.75 10.24
C LEU A 262 -18.44 5.95 8.97
N ALA A 263 -17.54 5.04 8.57
CA ALA A 263 -17.73 4.18 7.41
C ALA A 263 -18.99 3.31 7.56
N ARG A 264 -19.23 2.77 8.75
CA ARG A 264 -20.46 2.00 9.03
C ARG A 264 -21.72 2.86 8.90
N ASP A 265 -21.70 4.08 9.43
CA ASP A 265 -22.86 4.97 9.39
C ASP A 265 -23.13 5.48 7.96
N ALA A 266 -22.07 5.80 7.21
CA ALA A 266 -22.16 6.16 5.79
C ALA A 266 -22.70 4.99 4.95
N ALA A 267 -22.27 3.76 5.21
CA ALA A 267 -22.79 2.56 4.55
C ALA A 267 -24.27 2.32 4.88
N ALA A 268 -24.69 2.60 6.12
CA ALA A 268 -26.09 2.54 6.53
C ALA A 268 -26.95 3.59 5.81
N ALA A 269 -26.37 4.73 5.44
CA ALA A 269 -27.03 5.79 4.68
C ALA A 269 -26.90 5.65 3.14
N GLY A 270 -26.13 4.67 2.65
CA GLY A 270 -25.88 4.48 1.21
C GLY A 270 -24.86 5.45 0.59
N ASP A 271 -24.08 6.18 1.41
CA ASP A 271 -23.04 7.11 0.93
C ASP A 271 -21.70 6.40 0.70
N VAL A 272 -21.58 5.75 -0.46
CA VAL A 272 -20.39 4.94 -0.83
C VAL A 272 -19.10 5.76 -0.89
N ASP A 273 -19.20 7.04 -1.28
CA ASP A 273 -18.04 7.93 -1.37
C ASP A 273 -17.42 8.19 0.01
N ILE A 274 -18.24 8.46 1.03
CA ILE A 274 -17.75 8.65 2.39
C ILE A 274 -17.24 7.34 3.00
N VAL A 275 -17.87 6.20 2.68
CA VAL A 275 -17.37 4.87 3.10
C VAL A 275 -15.93 4.67 2.62
N GLY A 276 -15.68 4.86 1.32
CA GLY A 276 -14.35 4.71 0.73
C GLY A 276 -13.33 5.67 1.32
N LYS A 277 -13.69 6.96 1.48
CA LYS A 277 -12.82 7.98 2.09
C LYS A 277 -12.46 7.62 3.53
N ALA A 278 -13.44 7.24 4.35
CA ALA A 278 -13.23 6.90 5.77
C ALA A 278 -12.31 5.68 5.92
N LEU A 279 -12.58 4.60 5.19
CA LEU A 279 -11.76 3.38 5.22
C LEU A 279 -10.35 3.64 4.71
N GLY A 280 -10.19 4.47 3.67
CA GLY A 280 -8.88 4.87 3.14
C GLY A 280 -8.02 5.70 4.09
N GLN A 281 -8.63 6.32 5.11
CA GLN A 281 -7.92 7.08 6.15
C GLN A 281 -7.53 6.22 7.37
N MET A 282 -7.93 4.94 7.41
CA MET A 282 -7.54 4.02 8.48
C MET A 282 -6.11 3.51 8.26
N THR A 283 -5.33 3.47 9.36
CA THR A 283 -3.91 3.08 9.34
C THR A 283 -3.68 1.62 9.74
N ALA A 284 -4.50 1.06 10.63
CA ALA A 284 -4.42 -0.35 11.03
C ALA A 284 -5.12 -1.26 10.02
N PHE A 285 -4.32 -1.95 9.19
CA PHE A 285 -4.80 -2.83 8.10
C PHE A 285 -5.85 -3.86 8.53
N THR A 286 -5.61 -4.56 9.64
CA THR A 286 -6.54 -5.59 10.14
C THR A 286 -7.90 -5.01 10.53
N LYS A 287 -7.90 -3.85 11.21
CA LYS A 287 -9.13 -3.13 11.58
C LYS A 287 -9.83 -2.55 10.35
N ARG A 288 -9.06 -2.06 9.38
CA ARG A 288 -9.59 -1.56 8.11
C ARG A 288 -10.31 -2.67 7.36
N ASP A 289 -9.70 -3.84 7.21
CA ASP A 289 -10.30 -4.99 6.53
C ASP A 289 -11.60 -5.46 7.21
N GLU A 290 -11.63 -5.51 8.54
CA GLU A 290 -12.84 -5.80 9.30
C GLU A 290 -13.92 -4.74 9.08
N ALA A 291 -13.56 -3.45 9.15
CA ALA A 291 -14.47 -2.34 8.92
C ALA A 291 -15.02 -2.34 7.47
N THR A 292 -14.17 -2.63 6.48
CA THR A 292 -14.53 -2.78 5.06
C THR A 292 -15.54 -3.91 4.88
N ARG A 293 -15.31 -5.08 5.48
CA ARG A 293 -16.28 -6.20 5.45
C ARG A 293 -17.63 -5.81 6.05
N LEU A 294 -17.63 -5.14 7.20
CA LEU A 294 -18.87 -4.69 7.86
C LEU A 294 -19.63 -3.64 7.04
N ALA A 295 -18.92 -2.68 6.44
CA ALA A 295 -19.49 -1.67 5.57
C ALA A 295 -20.08 -2.28 4.30
N ALA A 296 -19.36 -3.21 3.65
CA ALA A 296 -19.84 -3.93 2.47
C ALA A 296 -21.13 -4.71 2.77
N ARG A 297 -21.19 -5.42 3.92
CA ARG A 297 -22.41 -6.11 4.36
C ARG A 297 -23.59 -5.15 4.53
N ARG A 298 -23.34 -3.97 5.10
CA ARG A 298 -24.37 -2.94 5.29
C ARG A 298 -24.87 -2.37 3.97
N LEU A 299 -23.97 -2.02 3.04
CA LEU A 299 -24.32 -1.57 1.69
C LEU A 299 -25.19 -2.60 0.96
N ALA A 300 -24.81 -3.87 0.99
CA ALA A 300 -25.59 -4.94 0.36
C ALA A 300 -26.99 -5.08 0.96
N THR A 301 -27.12 -4.96 2.29
CA THR A 301 -28.42 -5.00 2.98
C THR A 301 -29.33 -3.84 2.56
N ASN A 302 -28.73 -2.71 2.16
CA ASN A 302 -29.43 -1.51 1.71
C ASN A 302 -29.65 -1.45 0.19
N GLY A 303 -29.39 -2.54 -0.55
CA GLY A 303 -29.58 -2.60 -2.00
C GLY A 303 -28.40 -2.11 -2.85
N HIS A 304 -27.30 -1.66 -2.23
CA HIS A 304 -26.07 -1.24 -2.91
C HIS A 304 -25.12 -2.43 -3.13
N ARG A 305 -25.61 -3.48 -3.82
CA ARG A 305 -24.89 -4.76 -3.95
C ARG A 305 -23.62 -4.63 -4.81
N ALA A 306 -23.68 -3.88 -5.89
CA ALA A 306 -22.54 -3.72 -6.79
C ALA A 306 -21.38 -3.02 -6.06
N GLU A 307 -21.70 -1.96 -5.33
CA GLU A 307 -20.75 -1.18 -4.55
C GLU A 307 -20.21 -1.98 -3.35
N ALA A 308 -21.04 -2.80 -2.72
CA ALA A 308 -20.59 -3.73 -1.68
C ALA A 308 -19.57 -4.75 -2.20
N LEU A 309 -19.76 -5.28 -3.41
CA LEU A 309 -18.82 -6.23 -4.02
C LEU A 309 -17.49 -5.55 -4.37
N GLU A 310 -17.53 -4.35 -4.96
CA GLU A 310 -16.30 -3.58 -5.22
C GLU A 310 -15.57 -3.24 -3.92
N LEU A 311 -16.31 -2.82 -2.90
CA LEU A 311 -15.72 -2.51 -1.60
C LEU A 311 -15.09 -3.75 -0.95
N ALA A 312 -15.75 -4.92 -1.00
CA ALA A 312 -15.21 -6.16 -0.45
C ALA A 312 -13.92 -6.61 -1.16
N ARG A 313 -13.76 -6.32 -2.46
CA ARG A 313 -12.52 -6.64 -3.19
C ARG A 313 -11.31 -5.84 -2.71
N THR A 314 -11.52 -4.69 -2.07
CA THR A 314 -10.43 -3.86 -1.49
C THR A 314 -9.87 -4.40 -0.17
N ILE A 315 -10.46 -5.45 0.40
CA ILE A 315 -9.97 -6.11 1.63
C ILE A 315 -8.61 -6.76 1.32
N THR A 316 -7.59 -6.42 2.12
CA THR A 316 -6.22 -6.87 1.89
C THR A 316 -5.99 -8.32 2.35
N ALA A 317 -6.55 -8.71 3.50
CA ALA A 317 -6.46 -10.07 4.02
C ALA A 317 -7.36 -11.02 3.22
N PHE A 318 -6.75 -11.92 2.42
CA PHE A 318 -7.48 -12.84 1.54
C PHE A 318 -8.52 -13.69 2.26
N THR A 319 -8.25 -14.16 3.48
CA THR A 319 -9.22 -14.94 4.27
C THR A 319 -10.47 -14.14 4.62
N VAL A 320 -10.30 -12.84 4.92
CA VAL A 320 -11.41 -11.92 5.23
C VAL A 320 -12.15 -11.53 3.96
N ARG A 321 -11.42 -11.28 2.86
CA ARG A 321 -11.97 -10.94 1.55
C ARG A 321 -12.85 -12.06 1.02
N ASP A 322 -12.34 -13.29 0.99
CA ASP A 322 -13.06 -14.44 0.47
C ASP A 322 -14.30 -14.75 1.32
N ALA A 323 -14.20 -14.60 2.65
CA ALA A 323 -15.34 -14.72 3.54
C ALA A 323 -16.40 -13.63 3.28
N ALA A 324 -15.97 -12.38 3.03
CA ALA A 324 -16.87 -11.27 2.70
C ALA A 324 -17.57 -11.48 1.34
N LEU A 325 -16.81 -11.86 0.31
CA LEU A 325 -17.35 -12.13 -1.04
C LEU A 325 -18.32 -13.30 -1.04
N ARG A 326 -18.02 -14.38 -0.30
CA ARG A 326 -18.94 -15.51 -0.12
C ARG A 326 -20.24 -15.05 0.56
N GLU A 327 -20.13 -14.30 1.65
CA GLU A 327 -21.31 -13.77 2.36
C GLU A 327 -22.17 -12.85 1.47
N LEU A 328 -21.55 -12.09 0.57
CA LEU A 328 -22.23 -11.22 -0.39
C LEU A 328 -22.81 -11.96 -1.59
N ALA A 329 -22.29 -13.14 -1.94
CA ALA A 329 -22.82 -13.98 -3.01
C ALA A 329 -24.13 -14.68 -2.57
N ASP A 330 -24.22 -15.07 -1.30
CA ASP A 330 -25.35 -15.83 -0.75
C ASP A 330 -26.59 -14.98 -0.39
N LYS A 331 -26.43 -13.66 -0.22
CA LYS A 331 -27.53 -12.71 0.02
C LYS A 331 -28.13 -12.21 -1.28
#